data_AF-A0A7W5S569-F1
#
_entry.id   AF-A0A7W5S569-F1
#
_cell.length_a   1.000
_cell.length_b   1.000
_cell.length_c   1.000
_cell.angle_alpha   90.00
_cell.angle_beta   90.00
_cell.angle_gamma   90.00
#
_symmetry.space_group_name_H-M   'P 1'
#
loop_
_entity.id
_entity.type
_entity.pdbx_description
1 polymer ?
#
loop_
_entity_poly.entity_id
_entity_poly.type
_entity_poly.pdbx_seq_one_letter_code
_entity_poly.pdbx_strand_id
1 'polypeptide(L)'
;MQTERVTFLTTPDHKAALDAFAASNGMSVGHVVREATSRYVVEGDMTEDDRFKLLIHELDEALPAMHAALDAAIEGQQRLRADIDARLRDAGLLDAERVA
;
A
#
# COMPACT_ATOMS: atom_id res chain seq x y z
N MET A 1 -35.32 4.36 2.75
CA MET A 1 -34.37 3.32 3.24
C MET A 1 -35.07 2.57 4.36
N GLN A 2 -35.41 1.29 4.17
CA GLN A 2 -36.03 0.46 5.20
C GLN A 2 -34.90 -0.22 5.99
N THR A 3 -34.83 0.03 7.28
CA THR A 3 -33.81 -0.59 8.15
C THR A 3 -34.45 -1.66 9.00
N GLU A 4 -33.90 -2.87 8.98
CA GLU A 4 -34.33 -3.98 9.84
C GLU A 4 -33.34 -4.18 10.99
N ARG A 5 -33.87 -4.60 12.14
CA ARG A 5 -33.04 -4.88 13.33
C ARG A 5 -32.59 -6.34 13.30
N VAL A 6 -31.29 -6.53 13.18
CA VAL A 6 -30.64 -7.85 13.23
C VAL A 6 -30.02 -8.07 14.61
N THR A 7 -30.18 -9.28 15.15
CA THR A 7 -29.48 -9.74 16.35
C THR A 7 -28.56 -10.89 15.95
N PHE A 8 -27.29 -10.81 16.32
CA PHE A 8 -26.34 -11.90 16.11
C PHE A 8 -25.79 -12.36 17.46
N LEU A 9 -25.45 -13.64 17.54
CA LEU A 9 -24.83 -14.23 18.72
C LEU A 9 -23.32 -14.27 18.52
N THR A 10 -22.56 -13.92 19.56
CA THR A 10 -21.10 -13.96 19.57
C THR A 10 -20.61 -14.29 20.97
N THR A 11 -19.33 -14.63 21.10
CA THR A 11 -18.71 -14.85 22.41
C THR A 11 -18.53 -13.52 23.15
N PRO A 12 -18.51 -13.52 24.50
CA PRO A 12 -18.25 -12.30 25.29
C PRO A 12 -16.95 -11.60 24.89
N ASP A 13 -15.89 -12.36 24.63
CA ASP A 13 -14.57 -11.82 24.26
C ASP A 13 -14.61 -11.12 22.90
N HIS A 14 -15.27 -11.72 21.90
CA HIS A 14 -15.43 -11.09 20.60
C HIS A 14 -16.30 -9.84 20.66
N LYS A 15 -17.32 -9.83 21.52
CA LYS A 15 -18.11 -8.61 21.76
C LYS A 15 -17.25 -7.50 22.34
N ALA A 16 -16.45 -7.80 23.37
CA ALA A 16 -15.56 -6.82 23.99
C ALA A 16 -14.52 -6.28 22.99
N ALA A 17 -13.94 -7.14 22.16
CA ALA A 17 -13.02 -6.73 21.10
C ALA A 17 -13.69 -5.82 20.06
N LEU A 18 -14.93 -6.13 19.66
CA LEU A 18 -15.71 -5.34 18.72
C LEU A 18 -16.12 -3.98 19.31
N ASP A 19 -16.51 -3.94 20.59
CA ASP A 19 -16.82 -2.72 21.32
C ASP A 19 -15.57 -1.81 21.39
N ALA A 20 -14.41 -2.37 21.72
CA ALA A 20 -13.14 -1.64 21.77
C ALA A 20 -12.71 -1.10 20.40
N PHE A 21 -12.84 -1.91 19.35
CA PHE A 21 -12.55 -1.50 17.96
C PHE A 21 -13.48 -0.37 17.49
N ALA A 22 -14.77 -0.47 17.77
CA ALA A 22 -15.72 0.57 17.40
C ALA A 22 -15.39 1.88 18.14
N ALA A 23 -15.12 1.81 19.43
CA ALA A 23 -14.76 2.97 20.25
C ALA A 23 -13.46 3.64 19.79
N SER A 24 -12.41 2.87 19.46
CA SER A 24 -11.13 3.42 19.01
C SER A 24 -11.21 4.13 17.65
N ASN A 25 -12.20 3.77 16.82
CA ASN A 25 -12.46 4.38 15.52
C ASN A 25 -13.59 5.43 15.54
N GLY A 26 -14.13 5.77 16.72
CA GLY A 26 -15.24 6.74 16.84
C GLY A 26 -16.55 6.28 16.19
N MET A 27 -16.74 4.97 16.03
CA MET A 27 -17.89 4.34 15.37
C MET A 27 -18.77 3.61 16.38
N SER A 28 -20.02 3.32 15.99
CA SER A 28 -20.86 2.38 16.73
C SER A 28 -20.62 0.95 16.23
N VAL A 29 -20.80 -0.04 17.10
CA VAL A 29 -20.72 -1.46 16.70
C VAL A 29 -21.66 -1.78 15.53
N GLY A 30 -22.87 -1.21 15.54
CA GLY A 30 -23.82 -1.40 14.44
C GLY A 30 -23.30 -0.83 13.11
N HIS A 31 -22.54 0.27 13.14
CA HIS A 31 -21.87 0.81 11.96
C HIS A 31 -20.80 -0.16 11.46
N VAL A 32 -19.93 -0.64 12.36
CA VAL A 32 -18.84 -1.58 12.02
C VAL A 32 -19.41 -2.86 11.39
N VAL A 33 -20.44 -3.46 12.00
CA VAL A 33 -21.06 -4.69 11.50
C VAL A 33 -21.75 -4.47 10.15
N ARG A 34 -22.43 -3.34 9.96
CA ARG A 34 -23.07 -3.01 8.69
C ARG A 34 -22.03 -2.87 7.58
N GLU A 35 -20.96 -2.14 7.84
CA GLU A 35 -19.89 -1.90 6.88
C GLU A 35 -19.17 -3.20 6.51
N ALA A 36 -18.82 -4.02 7.50
CA ALA A 36 -18.22 -5.34 7.28
C ALA A 36 -19.14 -6.26 6.45
N THR A 37 -20.44 -6.24 6.73
CA THR A 37 -21.44 -7.01 5.99
C THR A 37 -21.57 -6.52 4.55
N SER A 38 -21.61 -5.20 4.34
CA SER A 38 -21.64 -4.61 3.00
C SER A 38 -20.42 -5.02 2.17
N ARG A 39 -19.22 -4.98 2.76
CA ARG A 39 -17.99 -5.46 2.11
C ARG A 39 -18.06 -6.94 1.80
N TYR A 40 -18.49 -7.77 2.75
CA TYR A 40 -18.62 -9.21 2.55
C TYR A 40 -19.63 -9.57 1.45
N VAL A 41 -20.76 -8.87 1.37
CA VAL A 41 -21.75 -9.08 0.30
C VAL A 41 -21.21 -8.65 -1.05
N VAL A 42 -20.49 -7.53 -1.13
CA VAL A 42 -19.83 -7.07 -2.37
C VAL A 42 -18.72 -8.05 -2.79
N GLU A 43 -17.92 -8.54 -1.84
CA GLU A 43 -16.89 -9.55 -2.09
C GLU A 43 -17.49 -10.90 -2.49
N GLY A 44 -18.61 -11.30 -1.89
CA GLY A 44 -19.32 -12.54 -2.18
C GLY A 44 -19.99 -12.58 -3.56
N ASP A 45 -20.18 -11.42 -4.20
CA ASP A 45 -20.78 -11.29 -5.53
C ASP A 45 -19.74 -11.33 -6.66
N MET A 46 -18.45 -11.33 -6.33
CA MET A 46 -17.35 -11.41 -7.30
C MET A 46 -16.78 -12.83 -7.37
N THR A 47 -16.79 -13.41 -8.56
CA THR A 47 -16.10 -14.69 -8.81
C THR A 47 -14.59 -14.54 -8.61
N GLU A 48 -13.90 -15.64 -8.31
CA GLU A 48 -12.44 -15.66 -8.18
C GLU A 48 -11.75 -15.09 -9.44
N ASP A 49 -12.28 -15.41 -10.62
CA ASP A 49 -11.81 -14.89 -11.90
C ASP A 49 -11.93 -13.36 -12.01
N ASP A 50 -12.99 -12.77 -11.46
CA ASP A 50 -13.19 -11.31 -11.52
C ASP A 50 -12.26 -10.58 -10.55
N ARG A 51 -11.98 -11.18 -9.38
CA ARG A 51 -10.94 -10.69 -8.46
C ARG A 51 -9.55 -10.78 -9.10
N PHE A 52 -9.26 -11.88 -9.80
CA PHE A 52 -7.99 -12.07 -10.48
C PHE A 52 -7.78 -11.07 -11.63
N LYS A 53 -8.83 -10.77 -12.41
CA LYS A 53 -8.79 -9.73 -13.45
C LYS A 53 -8.51 -8.34 -12.89
N LEU A 54 -9.11 -7.98 -11.75
CA LEU A 54 -8.84 -6.70 -11.10
C LEU A 54 -7.38 -6.61 -10.64
N LEU A 55 -6.84 -7.68 -10.06
CA LEU A 55 -5.44 -7.74 -9.66
C LEU A 55 -4.50 -7.59 -10.85
N ILE A 56 -4.79 -8.27 -11.97
CA ILE A 56 -4.01 -8.11 -13.22
C ILE A 56 -4.06 -6.66 -13.70
N HIS A 57 -5.24 -6.04 -13.69
CA HIS A 57 -5.38 -4.65 -14.12
C HIS A 57 -4.56 -3.68 -13.27
N GLU A 58 -4.59 -3.85 -11.94
CA GLU A 58 -3.77 -3.06 -11.03
C GLU A 58 -2.27 -3.27 -11.26
N LEU A 59 -1.84 -4.52 -11.51
CA LEU A 59 -0.46 -4.84 -11.83
C LEU A 59 -0.01 -4.25 -13.18
N ASP A 60 -0.88 -4.28 -14.19
CA ASP A 60 -0.61 -3.70 -15.52
C ASP A 60 -0.41 -2.18 -15.44
N GLU A 61 -1.07 -1.50 -14.50
CA GLU A 61 -0.87 -0.07 -14.26
C GLU A 61 0.36 0.23 -13.38
N ALA A 62 0.55 -0.54 -12.31
CA ALA A 62 1.60 -0.29 -11.33
C ALA A 62 3.00 -0.63 -11.87
N LEU A 63 3.16 -1.75 -12.59
CA LEU A 63 4.47 -2.24 -13.03
C LEU A 63 5.20 -1.26 -13.97
N PRO A 64 4.56 -0.67 -15.00
CA PRO A 64 5.22 0.33 -15.84
C PRO A 64 5.68 1.56 -15.05
N ALA A 65 4.84 2.04 -14.11
CA ALA A 65 5.19 3.19 -13.27
C ALA A 65 6.39 2.87 -12.35
N MET A 66 6.42 1.66 -11.78
CA MET A 66 7.54 1.19 -10.97
C MET A 66 8.84 1.09 -11.79
N HIS A 67 8.79 0.54 -13.00
CA HIS A 67 9.95 0.49 -13.88
C HIS A 67 10.47 1.90 -14.23
N ALA A 68 9.57 2.81 -14.61
CA ALA A 68 9.94 4.19 -14.92
C ALA A 68 10.58 4.91 -13.72
N ALA A 69 10.06 4.69 -12.52
CA ALA A 69 10.63 5.25 -11.29
C ALA A 69 12.04 4.70 -11.00
N LEU A 70 12.25 3.40 -11.21
CA LEU A 70 13.54 2.75 -11.05
C LEU A 70 14.56 3.25 -12.08
N ASP A 71 14.17 3.38 -13.34
CA ASP A 71 15.04 3.92 -14.40
C ASP A 71 15.46 5.35 -14.10
N ALA A 72 14.51 6.20 -13.69
CA ALA A 72 14.80 7.58 -13.30
C ALA A 72 15.75 7.66 -12.08
N ALA A 73 15.60 6.75 -11.12
CA ALA A 73 16.50 6.67 -9.96
C ALA A 73 17.93 6.26 -10.37
N ILE A 74 18.07 5.26 -11.24
CA ILE A 74 19.36 4.82 -11.78
C ILE A 74 20.05 5.96 -12.52
N GLU A 75 19.35 6.66 -13.40
CA GLU A 75 19.88 7.82 -14.11
C GLU A 75 20.29 8.95 -13.17
N GLY A 76 19.50 9.20 -12.12
CA GLY A 76 19.82 10.17 -11.08
C GLY A 76 21.11 9.82 -10.35
N GLN A 77 21.29 8.56 -9.96
CA GLN A 77 22.50 8.07 -9.31
C GLN A 77 23.73 8.18 -10.22
N GLN A 78 23.61 7.83 -11.50
CA GLN A 78 24.70 7.95 -12.46
C GLN A 78 25.14 9.41 -12.65
N ARG A 79 24.18 10.33 -12.76
CA ARG A 79 24.45 11.77 -12.85
C ARG A 79 25.12 12.31 -11.60
N LEU A 80 24.62 11.94 -10.43
CA LEU A 80 25.22 12.34 -9.15
C LEU A 80 26.65 11.85 -9.04
N ARG A 81 26.92 10.59 -9.41
CA ARG A 81 28.27 10.03 -9.41
C ARG A 81 29.20 10.81 -10.35
N ALA A 82 28.74 11.11 -11.56
CA ALA A 82 29.53 11.90 -12.52
C ALA A 82 29.84 13.31 -12.02
N ASP A 83 28.88 13.99 -11.36
CA ASP A 83 29.09 15.30 -10.76
C ASP A 83 30.09 15.25 -9.60
N ILE A 84 29.99 14.22 -8.74
CA ILE A 84 30.96 13.98 -7.66
C ILE A 84 32.36 13.76 -8.24
N ASP A 85 32.50 12.88 -9.24
CA ASP A 85 33.78 12.60 -9.88
C ASP A 85 34.37 13.87 -10.52
N ALA A 86 33.55 14.71 -11.18
CA ALA A 86 34.00 15.97 -11.74
C ALA A 86 34.52 16.94 -10.65
N ARG A 87 33.76 17.13 -9.58
CA ARG A 87 34.15 18.01 -8.46
C ARG A 87 35.40 17.54 -7.73
N LEU A 88 35.54 16.22 -7.53
CA LEU A 88 36.74 15.66 -6.93
C LEU A 88 37.96 15.83 -7.85
N ARG A 89 37.78 15.78 -9.17
CA ARG A 89 38.85 16.03 -10.15
C ARG A 89 39.28 17.50 -10.13
N ASP A 90 38.31 18.41 -10.14
CA ASP A 90 38.56 19.86 -10.07
C ASP A 90 39.26 20.25 -8.76
N ALA A 91 38.96 19.55 -7.67
CA ALA A 91 39.64 19.71 -6.38
C ALA A 91 41.03 19.04 -6.32
N GLY A 92 41.46 18.34 -7.37
CA GLY A 92 42.75 17.64 -7.43
C GLY A 92 42.83 16.37 -6.57
N LEU A 93 41.69 15.81 -6.14
CA LEU A 93 41.62 14.71 -5.18
C LEU A 93 41.53 13.31 -5.82
N LEU A 94 41.32 13.22 -7.14
CA LEU A 94 41.20 11.93 -7.84
C LEU A 94 42.54 11.30 -8.27
N ASP A 95 43.65 12.06 -8.29
CA ASP A 95 44.98 11.55 -8.69
C ASP A 95 45.83 11.08 -7.48
N ALA A 96 45.35 11.25 -6.25
CA ALA A 96 46.12 10.98 -5.03
C ALA A 96 46.29 9.49 -4.68
N GLU A 97 45.56 8.57 -5.34
CA GLU A 97 45.63 7.13 -5.07
C GLU A 97 46.50 6.34 -6.06
N ARG A 98 47.19 6.98 -7.02
CA ARG A 98 48.14 6.29 -7.93
C ARG A 98 49.62 6.40 -7.56
N VAL A 99 49.93 6.75 -6.31
CA VAL A 99 51.30 6.70 -5.77
C VAL A 99 51.32 5.95 -4.44
N ALA A 100 51.36 4.61 -4.52
CA ALA A 100 51.99 3.71 -3.55
C ALA A 100 52.22 2.34 -4.20
#